data_AF-A0AAQ3M3K5-F1
#
_entry.id   AF-A0AAQ3M3K5-F1
#
_cell.length_a   1.000
_cell.length_b   1.000
_cell.length_c   1.000
_cell.angle_alpha   90.00
_cell.angle_beta   90.00
_cell.angle_gamma   90.00
#
_symmetry.space_group_name_H-M   'P 1'
#
loop_
_entity.id
_entity.type
_entity.pdbx_description
1 polymer ?
#
loop_
_entity_poly.entity_id
_entity_poly.type
_entity_poly.pdbx_seq_one_letter_code
_entity_poly.pdbx_strand_id
1 'polypeptide(L)'
;MRNAKNLARHGNMTFRLLWTMYPPGCPVFGQWKGKPHCFLVNEAKYLMAEIVPTLVLDLIFLDHDGERYGWRNMATSIPAFDGRIGIPSLPAAPIHFHGDAEGFLNGKTLTAEFISEHLLLPLYSVSSTELGDTAQETESQFGQVLKLAASWNAVLLLDEAGVFLEKRVDTSGARNQNKRVAAFLRIMDYYQGILIMTTNQVVNFDDAFYSRIHLTLPFKPLDQASRRMIWSNFLRGADISASELSTFASENINRRQTKNIMEMTRRLAKDEDTPLRANHILDALMIMREDIELRE
;
A
#
# COMPACT_ATOMS: atom_id res chain seq x y z
N MET A 1 12.66 -23.26 7.72
CA MET A 1 11.85 -22.13 7.21
C MET A 1 10.83 -21.56 8.20
N ARG A 2 10.09 -22.35 9.00
CA ARG A 2 9.11 -21.84 9.99
C ARG A 2 9.70 -20.88 11.06
N ASN A 3 10.90 -21.16 11.56
CA ASN A 3 11.53 -20.31 12.61
C ASN A 3 11.97 -18.92 12.11
N ALA A 4 12.46 -18.79 10.87
CA ALA A 4 12.93 -17.50 10.34
C ALA A 4 11.78 -16.50 10.14
N LYS A 5 10.62 -16.97 9.64
CA LYS A 5 9.41 -16.12 9.50
C LYS A 5 8.81 -15.69 10.84
N ASN A 6 8.85 -16.57 11.86
CA ASN A 6 8.40 -16.23 13.22
C ASN A 6 9.33 -15.21 13.91
N LEU A 7 10.64 -15.32 13.70
CA LEU A 7 11.63 -14.37 14.23
C LEU A 7 11.48 -12.98 13.58
N ALA A 8 11.25 -12.92 12.26
CA ALA A 8 11.04 -11.68 11.54
C ALA A 8 9.73 -10.96 11.94
N ARG A 9 8.65 -11.70 12.20
CA ARG A 9 7.37 -11.18 12.71
C ARG A 9 7.45 -10.55 14.11
N HIS A 10 8.53 -10.78 14.85
CA HIS A 10 8.74 -10.18 16.17
C HIS A 10 9.87 -9.15 16.15
N GLY A 11 10.26 -8.66 14.96
CA GLY A 11 11.28 -7.63 14.79
C GLY A 11 12.70 -8.07 15.18
N ASN A 12 12.95 -9.37 15.28
CA ASN A 12 14.16 -9.94 15.87
C ASN A 12 14.86 -10.88 14.88
N MET A 13 15.90 -10.42 14.17
CA MET A 13 16.68 -11.25 13.23
C MET A 13 18.12 -11.46 13.72
N THR A 14 18.66 -12.66 13.50
CA THR A 14 20.09 -12.96 13.71
C THR A 14 20.84 -12.84 12.39
N PHE A 15 22.11 -12.44 12.44
CA PHE A 15 22.93 -12.28 11.23
C PHE A 15 22.91 -13.52 10.34
N ARG A 16 23.03 -14.73 10.91
CA ARG A 16 23.02 -16.00 10.16
C ARG A 16 21.79 -16.19 9.27
N LEU A 17 20.62 -15.71 9.68
CA LEU A 17 19.35 -15.89 8.96
C LEU A 17 18.93 -14.65 8.16
N LEU A 18 19.71 -13.57 8.21
CA LEU A 18 19.33 -12.27 7.66
C LEU A 18 19.04 -12.30 6.15
N TRP A 19 19.84 -13.04 5.37
CA TRP A 19 19.63 -13.23 3.93
C TRP A 19 18.21 -13.70 3.55
N THR A 20 17.52 -14.43 4.44
CA THR A 20 16.17 -14.94 4.17
C THR A 20 15.12 -13.82 4.03
N MET A 21 15.46 -12.60 4.48
CA MET A 21 14.63 -11.41 4.32
C MET A 21 14.81 -10.70 2.97
N TYR A 22 15.81 -11.09 2.18
CA TYR A 22 16.21 -10.41 0.94
C TYR A 22 16.16 -11.36 -0.27
N PRO A 23 15.00 -11.94 -0.63
CA PRO A 23 14.90 -12.66 -1.89
C PRO A 23 15.07 -11.70 -3.07
N PRO A 24 15.58 -12.16 -4.23
CA PRO A 24 15.61 -11.36 -5.45
C PRO A 24 14.22 -10.79 -5.78
N GLY A 25 14.17 -9.53 -6.19
CA GLY A 25 12.95 -8.75 -6.43
C GLY A 25 12.31 -8.15 -5.16
N CYS A 26 12.84 -8.38 -3.97
CA CYS A 26 12.28 -7.82 -2.74
C CYS A 26 12.50 -6.29 -2.68
N PRO A 27 11.46 -5.48 -2.42
CA PRO A 27 11.62 -4.05 -2.22
C PRO A 27 12.17 -3.73 -0.83
N VAL A 28 13.24 -2.94 -0.80
CA VAL A 28 13.92 -2.48 0.40
C VAL A 28 14.06 -0.96 0.40
N PHE A 29 13.96 -0.36 1.58
CA PHE A 29 14.15 1.06 1.81
C PHE A 29 15.56 1.31 2.34
N GLY A 30 16.29 2.23 1.73
CA GLY A 30 17.64 2.60 2.14
C GLY A 30 17.98 4.04 1.75
N GLN A 31 19.25 4.40 1.86
CA GLN A 31 19.72 5.74 1.48
C GLN A 31 20.70 5.68 0.31
N TRP A 32 20.56 6.62 -0.63
CA TRP A 32 21.52 6.89 -1.71
C TRP A 32 21.84 8.37 -1.73
N LYS A 33 23.13 8.73 -1.70
CA LYS A 33 23.62 10.12 -1.62
C LYS A 33 22.93 10.95 -0.52
N GLY A 34 22.70 10.34 0.64
CA GLY A 34 22.05 10.98 1.79
C GLY A 34 20.54 11.19 1.66
N LYS A 35 19.91 10.66 0.60
CA LYS A 35 18.46 10.75 0.36
C LYS A 35 17.79 9.38 0.44
N PRO A 36 16.58 9.28 1.00
CA PRO A 36 15.82 8.03 1.04
C PRO A 36 15.46 7.56 -0.37
N HIS A 37 15.60 6.25 -0.64
CA HIS A 37 15.29 5.62 -1.93
C HIS A 37 14.69 4.22 -1.71
N CYS A 38 13.84 3.81 -2.64
CA CYS A 38 13.37 2.43 -2.75
C CYS A 38 14.25 1.68 -3.75
N PHE A 39 14.70 0.49 -3.35
CA PHE A 39 15.52 -0.39 -4.17
C PHE A 39 14.86 -1.75 -4.29
N LEU A 40 15.16 -2.48 -5.36
CA LEU A 40 14.87 -3.90 -5.48
C LEU A 40 16.15 -4.69 -5.22
N VAL A 41 16.06 -5.75 -4.42
CA VAL A 41 17.17 -6.69 -4.26
C VAL A 41 17.38 -7.42 -5.57
N ASN A 42 18.54 -7.26 -6.19
CA ASN A 42 18.96 -8.10 -7.29
C ASN A 42 19.57 -9.40 -6.75
N GLU A 43 20.45 -9.28 -5.77
CA GLU A 43 21.11 -10.42 -5.15
C GLU A 43 21.52 -10.13 -3.71
N ALA A 44 21.59 -11.18 -2.88
CA ALA A 44 22.08 -11.10 -1.51
C ALA A 44 23.12 -12.21 -1.28
N LYS A 45 24.34 -11.83 -0.89
CA LYS A 45 25.49 -12.74 -0.75
C LYS A 45 26.22 -12.51 0.56
N TYR A 46 26.55 -13.60 1.27
CA TYR A 46 27.51 -13.50 2.36
C TYR A 46 28.93 -13.49 1.81
N LEU A 47 29.67 -12.46 2.17
CA LEU A 47 31.11 -12.43 2.04
C LEU A 47 31.71 -12.83 3.39
N MET A 48 32.27 -14.03 3.42
CA MET A 48 33.05 -14.52 4.56
C MET A 48 34.50 -14.07 4.37
N ALA A 49 34.77 -12.79 4.61
CA ALA A 49 36.14 -12.23 4.60
C ALA A 49 36.81 -12.39 5.98
N GLU A 50 38.15 -12.32 6.04
CA GLU A 50 38.97 -12.77 7.17
C GLU A 50 38.82 -11.97 8.50
N ILE A 51 38.06 -10.87 8.56
CA ILE A 51 37.92 -10.06 9.79
C ILE A 51 36.48 -9.98 10.31
N VAL A 52 35.48 -9.62 9.50
CA VAL A 52 34.06 -9.61 9.91
C VAL A 52 33.18 -10.16 8.77
N PRO A 53 32.44 -11.27 8.98
CA PRO A 53 31.45 -11.76 8.01
C PRO A 53 30.46 -10.66 7.65
N THR A 54 30.11 -10.51 6.37
CA THR A 54 29.26 -9.40 5.91
C THR A 54 28.22 -9.89 4.91
N LEU A 55 26.97 -9.46 5.05
CA LEU A 55 25.93 -9.65 4.03
C LEU A 55 25.98 -8.46 3.06
N VAL A 56 26.28 -8.72 1.80
CA VAL A 56 26.22 -7.72 0.73
C VAL A 56 24.91 -7.88 -0.02
N LEU A 57 24.22 -6.77 -0.23
CA LEU A 57 23.01 -6.66 -1.02
C LEU A 57 23.33 -5.89 -2.29
N ASP A 58 23.20 -6.56 -3.42
CA ASP A 58 23.19 -5.91 -4.72
C ASP A 58 21.78 -5.40 -4.97
N LEU A 59 21.66 -4.09 -5.06
CA LEU A 59 20.42 -3.37 -5.16
C LEU A 59 20.31 -2.69 -6.51
N ILE A 60 19.14 -2.76 -7.11
CA ILE A 60 18.81 -2.01 -8.32
C ILE A 60 17.78 -0.95 -7.98
N PHE A 61 17.97 0.24 -8.54
CA PHE A 61 17.04 1.34 -8.39
C PHE A 61 17.10 2.22 -9.62
N LEU A 62 16.12 3.08 -9.72
CA LEU A 62 15.93 3.94 -10.86
C LEU A 62 16.42 5.34 -10.47
N ASP A 63 17.42 5.85 -11.18
CA ASP A 63 18.04 7.15 -10.89
C ASP A 63 17.98 8.06 -12.12
N HIS A 64 17.98 9.37 -11.87
CA HIS A 64 18.07 10.42 -12.87
C HIS A 64 19.23 11.34 -12.51
N ASP A 65 20.33 11.25 -13.26
CA ASP A 65 21.56 12.01 -13.00
C ASP A 65 21.56 13.42 -13.59
N GLY A 66 20.42 13.87 -14.14
CA GLY A 66 20.27 15.19 -14.75
C GLY A 66 20.35 15.18 -16.29
N GLU A 67 20.83 14.08 -16.88
CA GLU A 67 20.89 13.93 -18.35
C GLU A 67 20.28 12.61 -18.85
N ARG A 68 20.34 11.53 -18.06
CA ARG A 68 19.82 10.21 -18.46
C ARG A 68 19.09 9.52 -17.33
N TYR A 69 17.99 8.86 -17.70
CA TYR A 69 17.21 7.99 -16.83
C TYR A 69 17.62 6.54 -17.05
N GLY A 70 17.83 5.77 -15.99
CA GLY A 70 18.15 4.35 -16.15
C GLY A 70 18.31 3.56 -14.87
N TRP A 71 18.29 2.23 -15.01
CA TRP A 71 18.60 1.32 -13.93
C TRP A 71 20.04 1.53 -13.47
N ARG A 72 20.21 1.81 -12.17
CA ARG A 72 21.50 1.89 -11.50
C ARG A 72 21.60 0.77 -10.49
N ASN A 73 22.82 0.27 -10.36
CA ASN A 73 23.16 -0.72 -9.35
C ASN A 73 23.89 -0.02 -8.21
N MET A 74 23.60 -0.44 -6.99
CA MET A 74 24.35 -0.07 -5.80
C MET A 74 24.53 -1.32 -4.96
N ALA A 75 25.68 -1.43 -4.30
CA ALA A 75 25.87 -2.40 -3.23
C ALA A 75 25.73 -1.70 -1.88
N THR A 76 25.00 -2.32 -0.96
CA THR A 76 25.06 -1.97 0.47
C THR A 76 25.44 -3.19 1.28
N SER A 77 26.08 -2.97 2.42
CA SER A 77 26.63 -4.03 3.25
C SER A 77 26.08 -3.96 4.66
N ILE A 78 25.73 -5.11 5.21
CA ILE A 78 25.33 -5.29 6.60
C ILE A 78 26.43 -6.14 7.26
N PRO A 79 27.32 -5.53 8.07
CA PRO A 79 28.34 -6.28 8.81
C PRO A 79 27.70 -7.25 9.82
N ALA A 80 28.41 -8.33 10.16
CA ALA A 80 27.97 -9.23 11.22
C ALA A 80 27.80 -8.47 12.53
N PHE A 81 26.72 -8.81 13.23
CA PHE A 81 26.36 -8.25 14.52
C PHE A 81 26.03 -9.37 15.48
N ASP A 82 26.35 -9.15 16.76
CA ASP A 82 26.01 -10.04 17.84
C ASP A 82 24.62 -9.73 18.39
N GLY A 83 23.85 -10.79 18.68
CA GLY A 83 22.50 -10.66 19.22
C GLY A 83 21.42 -10.41 18.17
N ARG A 84 20.43 -9.59 18.52
CA ARG A 84 19.22 -9.30 17.72
C ARG A 84 19.23 -7.84 17.29
N ILE A 85 18.99 -7.57 16.02
CA ILE A 85 18.83 -6.22 15.49
C ILE A 85 17.38 -5.94 15.10
N GLY A 86 16.91 -4.72 15.35
CA GLY A 86 15.61 -4.24 14.89
C GLY A 86 15.65 -3.97 13.38
N ILE A 87 14.70 -4.52 12.64
CA ILE A 87 14.67 -4.46 11.16
C ILE A 87 14.72 -3.02 10.59
N PRO A 88 14.06 -2.01 11.18
CA PRO A 88 14.14 -0.62 10.70
C PRO A 88 15.53 0.03 10.81
N SER A 89 16.43 -0.54 11.61
CA SER A 89 17.81 -0.02 11.77
C SER A 89 18.80 -0.55 10.73
N LEU A 90 18.34 -1.40 9.80
CA LEU A 90 19.17 -1.92 8.73
C LEU A 90 19.41 -0.85 7.65
N PRO A 91 20.63 -0.75 7.08
CA PRO A 91 20.95 0.16 5.98
C PRO A 91 20.03 0.02 4.75
N ALA A 92 19.46 -1.18 4.56
CA ALA A 92 18.38 -1.45 3.61
C ALA A 92 17.33 -2.33 4.30
N ALA A 93 16.28 -1.71 4.83
CA ALA A 93 15.20 -2.40 5.55
C ALA A 93 14.13 -2.89 4.56
N PRO A 94 13.70 -4.17 4.59
CA PRO A 94 12.61 -4.59 3.73
C PRO A 94 11.31 -3.87 4.11
N ILE A 95 10.63 -3.32 3.10
CA ILE A 95 9.47 -2.43 3.30
C ILE A 95 8.36 -3.10 4.11
N HIS A 96 8.19 -4.40 3.98
CA HIS A 96 7.18 -5.20 4.67
C HIS A 96 7.42 -5.39 6.19
N PHE A 97 8.53 -4.87 6.74
CA PHE A 97 8.85 -4.89 8.17
C PHE A 97 8.90 -3.50 8.81
N HIS A 98 8.58 -2.43 8.08
CA HIS A 98 8.33 -1.14 8.72
C HIS A 98 7.06 -1.26 9.58
N GLY A 99 7.21 -1.06 10.89
CA GLY A 99 6.19 -1.32 11.92
C GLY A 99 4.88 -0.54 11.76
N ASP A 100 4.86 0.48 10.90
CA ASP A 100 3.63 1.20 10.57
C ASP A 100 2.76 0.48 9.54
N ALA A 101 3.26 -0.56 8.86
CA ALA A 101 2.50 -1.35 7.89
C ALA A 101 1.28 -2.08 8.50
N GLU A 102 1.17 -2.19 9.82
CA GLU A 102 0.03 -2.80 10.51
C GLU A 102 -1.15 -1.80 10.73
N GLY A 103 -0.95 -0.51 10.49
CA GLY A 103 -2.03 0.51 10.41
C GLY A 103 -2.72 0.59 9.03
N PHE A 104 -2.22 -0.16 8.04
CA PHE A 104 -2.55 -0.04 6.60
C PHE A 104 -3.76 -0.86 6.14
N LEU A 105 -4.43 -1.53 7.07
CA LEU A 105 -5.47 -2.53 6.83
C LEU A 105 -6.77 -1.94 6.24
N ASN A 106 -6.71 -1.39 5.01
CA ASN A 106 -7.75 -0.99 4.03
C ASN A 106 -7.55 0.41 3.41
N GLY A 107 -6.47 1.12 3.70
CA GLY A 107 -6.23 2.46 3.14
C GLY A 107 -5.42 2.43 1.86
N LYS A 108 -6.03 2.12 0.72
CA LYS A 108 -5.32 2.15 -0.59
C LYS A 108 -4.71 3.53 -0.85
N THR A 109 -5.50 4.59 -0.66
CA THR A 109 -5.08 6.00 -0.75
C THR A 109 -4.05 6.36 0.33
N LEU A 110 -4.26 5.96 1.60
CA LEU A 110 -3.31 6.18 2.70
C LEU A 110 -1.92 5.57 2.43
N THR A 111 -1.89 4.46 1.67
CA THR A 111 -0.62 3.83 1.28
C THR A 111 0.19 4.75 0.38
N ALA A 112 -0.46 5.46 -0.53
CA ALA A 112 0.19 6.44 -1.39
C ALA A 112 0.69 7.66 -0.61
N GLU A 113 -0.12 8.18 0.33
CA GLU A 113 0.25 9.28 1.23
C GLU A 113 1.51 8.95 2.03
N PHE A 114 1.55 7.76 2.62
CA PHE A 114 2.72 7.30 3.36
C PHE A 114 3.95 7.17 2.47
N ILE A 115 3.80 6.59 1.27
CA ILE A 115 4.90 6.47 0.30
C ILE A 115 5.44 7.87 -0.06
N SER A 116 4.56 8.84 -0.35
CA SER A 116 4.99 10.20 -0.67
C SER A 116 5.71 10.88 0.50
N GLU A 117 5.20 10.69 1.73
CA GLU A 117 5.82 11.23 2.95
C GLU A 117 7.20 10.62 3.18
N HIS A 118 7.34 9.30 3.01
CA HIS A 118 8.61 8.58 3.17
C HIS A 118 9.66 8.97 2.11
N LEU A 119 9.20 9.31 0.91
CA LEU A 119 10.07 9.79 -0.18
C LEU A 119 10.37 11.29 -0.08
N LEU A 120 9.70 12.01 0.83
CA LEU A 120 9.76 13.47 0.95
C LEU A 120 9.40 14.17 -0.38
N LEU A 121 8.44 13.61 -1.11
CA LEU A 121 7.91 14.15 -2.36
C LEU A 121 6.46 14.59 -2.17
N PRO A 122 5.99 15.66 -2.84
CA PRO A 122 4.58 16.02 -2.83
C PRO A 122 3.71 14.87 -3.36
N LEU A 123 2.53 14.66 -2.78
CA LEU A 123 1.50 13.80 -3.36
C LEU A 123 0.57 14.65 -4.22
N TYR A 124 0.44 14.32 -5.50
CA TYR A 124 -0.61 14.86 -6.35
C TYR A 124 -1.67 13.78 -6.55
N SER A 125 -2.85 13.97 -5.96
CA SER A 125 -3.97 13.04 -6.05
C SER A 125 -4.99 13.51 -7.09
N VAL A 126 -5.42 12.60 -7.95
CA VAL A 126 -6.41 12.83 -9.01
C VAL A 126 -7.39 11.65 -9.04
N SER A 127 -8.68 11.94 -9.13
CA SER A 127 -9.71 10.91 -9.35
C SER A 127 -9.80 10.53 -10.83
N SER A 128 -10.06 9.25 -11.12
CA SER A 128 -10.32 8.78 -12.48
C SER A 128 -11.45 9.55 -13.19
N THR A 129 -12.43 10.05 -12.43
CA THR A 129 -13.54 10.87 -12.94
C THR A 129 -13.11 12.23 -13.49
N GLU A 130 -11.97 12.76 -13.04
CA GLU A 130 -11.43 14.04 -13.52
C GLU A 130 -10.76 13.92 -14.90
N LEU A 131 -10.49 12.70 -15.35
CA LEU A 131 -9.83 12.44 -16.65
C LEU A 131 -10.81 12.39 -17.83
N GLY A 132 -12.11 12.51 -17.57
CA GLY A 132 -13.16 12.51 -18.60
C GLY A 132 -13.51 11.13 -19.16
N ASP A 133 -14.55 11.10 -19.99
CA ASP A 133 -15.20 9.87 -20.46
C ASP A 133 -14.85 9.49 -21.90
N THR A 134 -14.11 10.34 -22.60
CA THR A 134 -13.63 10.06 -23.96
C THR A 134 -12.11 9.94 -23.99
N ALA A 135 -11.58 9.19 -24.96
CA ALA A 135 -10.14 9.03 -25.10
C ALA A 135 -9.40 10.37 -25.32
N GLN A 136 -10.04 11.33 -26.00
CA GLN A 136 -9.45 12.63 -26.28
C GLN A 136 -9.42 13.53 -25.03
N GLU A 137 -10.45 13.47 -24.20
CA GLU A 137 -10.45 14.12 -22.89
C GLU A 137 -9.40 13.49 -21.97
N THR A 138 -9.34 12.15 -21.92
CA THR A 138 -8.33 11.43 -21.13
C THR A 138 -6.91 11.83 -21.53
N GLU A 139 -6.60 11.89 -22.82
CA GLU A 139 -5.27 12.32 -23.27
C GLU A 139 -4.95 13.76 -22.90
N SER A 140 -5.93 14.66 -23.07
CA SER A 140 -5.75 16.09 -22.77
C SER A 140 -5.60 16.34 -21.26
N GLN A 141 -6.55 15.87 -20.46
CA GLN A 141 -6.58 16.07 -19.01
C GLN A 141 -5.44 15.33 -18.34
N PHE A 142 -5.25 14.05 -18.66
CA PHE A 142 -4.19 13.28 -18.02
C PHE A 142 -2.81 13.76 -18.48
N GLY A 143 -2.66 14.22 -19.73
CA GLY A 143 -1.44 14.90 -20.17
C GLY A 143 -1.09 16.16 -19.36
N GLN A 144 -2.09 16.95 -18.93
CA GLN A 144 -1.88 18.10 -18.05
C GLN A 144 -1.49 17.65 -16.64
N VAL A 145 -2.19 16.66 -16.09
CA VAL A 145 -1.91 16.05 -14.78
C VAL A 145 -0.46 15.55 -14.71
N LEU A 146 -0.01 14.82 -15.73
CA LEU A 146 1.36 14.29 -15.75
C LEU A 146 2.41 15.39 -15.86
N LYS A 147 2.16 16.45 -16.64
CA LYS A 147 3.07 17.60 -16.72
C LYS A 147 3.21 18.28 -15.37
N LEU A 148 2.10 18.47 -14.65
CA LEU A 148 2.11 19.08 -13.33
C LEU A 148 2.86 18.20 -12.32
N ALA A 149 2.53 16.90 -12.27
CA ALA A 149 3.22 15.93 -11.43
C ALA A 149 4.73 15.91 -11.68
N ALA A 150 5.14 15.88 -12.95
CA ALA A 150 6.55 15.91 -13.34
C ALA A 150 7.23 17.22 -12.93
N SER A 151 6.59 18.38 -13.15
CA SER A 151 7.13 19.70 -12.79
C SER A 151 7.38 19.87 -11.29
N TRP A 152 6.59 19.21 -10.45
CA TRP A 152 6.73 19.23 -9.00
C TRP A 152 7.55 18.07 -8.45
N ASN A 153 8.01 17.17 -9.32
CA ASN A 153 8.62 15.91 -8.93
C ASN A 153 7.76 15.16 -7.90
N ALA A 154 6.44 15.14 -8.14
CA ALA A 154 5.45 14.60 -7.22
C ALA A 154 5.21 13.10 -7.46
N VAL A 155 4.81 12.39 -6.40
CA VAL A 155 4.14 11.10 -6.52
C VAL A 155 2.73 11.37 -7.04
N LEU A 156 2.39 10.81 -8.20
CA LEU A 156 1.03 10.89 -8.76
C LEU A 156 0.20 9.73 -8.24
N LEU A 157 -0.90 10.03 -7.55
CA LEU A 157 -1.93 9.06 -7.19
C LEU A 157 -3.12 9.22 -8.14
N LEU A 158 -3.46 8.15 -8.86
CA LEU A 158 -4.71 8.02 -9.59
C LEU A 158 -5.67 7.12 -8.81
N ASP A 159 -6.68 7.72 -8.18
CA ASP A 159 -7.67 6.99 -7.41
C ASP A 159 -8.80 6.46 -8.29
N GLU A 160 -9.35 5.31 -7.89
CA GLU A 160 -10.43 4.61 -8.59
C GLU A 160 -10.15 4.36 -10.08
N ALA A 161 -8.92 3.97 -10.41
CA ALA A 161 -8.44 3.74 -11.78
C ALA A 161 -9.11 2.55 -12.50
N GLY A 162 -10.10 1.88 -11.90
CA GLY A 162 -10.72 0.66 -12.40
C GLY A 162 -11.19 0.78 -13.86
N VAL A 163 -11.85 1.88 -14.20
CA VAL A 163 -12.39 2.17 -15.54
C VAL A 163 -11.33 2.21 -16.65
N PHE A 164 -10.07 2.49 -16.30
CA PHE A 164 -8.95 2.53 -17.25
C PHE A 164 -8.22 1.19 -17.36
N LEU A 165 -8.41 0.31 -16.38
CA LEU A 165 -7.73 -0.98 -16.28
C LEU A 165 -8.57 -2.15 -16.83
N GLU A 166 -9.84 -1.91 -17.17
CA GLU A 166 -10.77 -2.91 -17.69
C GLU A 166 -10.27 -3.63 -18.95
N LYS A 167 -10.52 -4.93 -19.04
CA LYS A 167 -10.23 -5.74 -20.22
C LYS A 167 -10.99 -5.20 -21.44
N ARG A 168 -10.29 -5.06 -22.56
CA ARG A 168 -10.91 -4.65 -23.83
C ARG A 168 -11.92 -5.70 -24.30
N VAL A 169 -13.07 -5.23 -24.77
CA VAL A 169 -14.17 -6.09 -25.26
C VAL A 169 -14.39 -5.87 -26.75
N ASP A 170 -14.45 -6.95 -27.53
CA ASP A 170 -14.70 -6.89 -28.98
C ASP A 170 -16.21 -6.85 -29.27
N THR A 171 -16.83 -5.71 -28.94
CA THR A 171 -18.26 -5.46 -29.20
C THR A 171 -18.43 -4.01 -29.63
N SER A 172 -19.35 -3.76 -30.57
CA SER A 172 -19.59 -2.43 -31.15
C SER A 172 -19.85 -1.34 -30.10
N GLY A 173 -20.50 -1.68 -28.98
CA GLY A 173 -20.76 -0.78 -27.86
C GLY A 173 -19.54 -0.41 -26.99
N ALA A 174 -18.46 -1.20 -27.03
CA ALA A 174 -17.28 -1.00 -26.18
C ALA A 174 -16.18 -0.14 -26.84
N ARG A 175 -16.44 0.41 -28.03
CA ARG A 175 -15.42 1.14 -28.81
C ARG A 175 -14.81 2.33 -28.06
N ASN A 176 -15.62 3.10 -27.32
CA ASN A 176 -15.14 4.25 -26.56
C ASN A 176 -14.32 3.84 -25.34
N GLN A 177 -14.78 2.81 -24.61
CA GLN A 177 -14.05 2.21 -23.49
C GLN A 177 -12.68 1.70 -23.94
N ASN A 178 -12.62 0.89 -25.00
CA ASN A 178 -11.34 0.36 -25.52
C ASN A 178 -10.38 1.48 -25.95
N LYS A 179 -10.89 2.57 -26.53
CA LYS A 179 -10.07 3.74 -26.85
C LYS A 179 -9.53 4.43 -25.60
N ARG A 180 -10.31 4.55 -24.51
CA ARG A 180 -9.82 5.08 -23.23
C ARG A 180 -8.71 4.20 -22.64
N VAL A 181 -8.91 2.89 -22.59
CA VAL A 181 -7.89 1.92 -22.12
C VAL A 181 -6.61 2.03 -22.96
N ALA A 182 -6.74 2.16 -24.29
CA ALA A 182 -5.60 2.33 -25.18
C ALA A 182 -4.87 3.68 -24.99
N ALA A 183 -5.61 4.77 -24.79
CA ALA A 183 -5.04 6.07 -24.45
C ALA A 183 -4.26 5.99 -23.13
N PHE A 184 -4.85 5.39 -22.10
CA PHE A 184 -4.23 5.24 -20.80
C PHE A 184 -2.94 4.41 -20.84
N LEU A 185 -2.93 3.27 -21.54
CA LEU A 185 -1.72 2.45 -21.74
C LEU A 185 -0.57 3.22 -22.40
N ARG A 186 -0.88 3.98 -23.45
CA ARG A 186 0.10 4.84 -24.12
C ARG A 186 0.66 5.88 -23.16
N ILE A 187 -0.18 6.46 -22.31
CA ILE A 187 0.24 7.47 -21.35
C ILE A 187 1.18 6.86 -20.30
N MET A 188 0.90 5.65 -19.82
CA MET A 188 1.81 4.91 -18.92
C MET A 188 3.19 4.65 -19.55
N ASP A 189 3.24 4.41 -20.87
CA ASP A 189 4.52 4.19 -21.56
C ASP A 189 5.41 5.44 -21.61
N TYR A 190 4.82 6.63 -21.60
CA TYR A 190 5.56 7.90 -21.67
C TYR A 190 5.84 8.54 -20.30
N TYR A 191 5.09 8.17 -19.26
CA TYR A 191 5.23 8.85 -17.97
C TYR A 191 6.51 8.45 -17.24
N GLN A 192 7.35 9.45 -16.95
CA GLN A 192 8.62 9.30 -16.23
C GLN A 192 8.49 9.85 -14.81
N GLY A 193 7.77 9.13 -13.96
CA GLY A 193 7.54 9.49 -12.57
C GLY A 193 6.93 8.35 -11.77
N ILE A 194 6.70 8.57 -10.47
CA ILE A 194 6.04 7.58 -9.62
C ILE A 194 4.53 7.73 -9.80
N LEU A 195 3.89 6.73 -10.42
CA LEU A 195 2.44 6.62 -10.53
C LEU A 195 1.95 5.50 -9.61
N ILE A 196 1.11 5.85 -8.64
CA ILE A 196 0.37 4.91 -7.80
C ILE A 196 -1.08 4.91 -8.28
N MET A 197 -1.62 3.72 -8.50
CA MET A 197 -3.02 3.54 -8.89
C MET A 197 -3.74 2.72 -7.84
N THR A 198 -4.95 3.13 -7.50
CA THR A 198 -5.83 2.40 -6.59
C THR A 198 -7.11 2.02 -7.31
N THR A 199 -7.60 0.80 -7.08
CA THR A 199 -8.88 0.35 -7.63
C THR A 199 -9.62 -0.49 -6.60
N ASN A 200 -10.92 -0.26 -6.47
CA ASN A 200 -11.81 -1.02 -5.60
C ASN A 200 -12.41 -2.25 -6.27
N GLN A 201 -12.29 -2.33 -7.58
CA GLN A 201 -12.86 -3.42 -8.35
C GLN A 201 -11.86 -4.58 -8.46
N VAL A 202 -12.37 -5.80 -8.36
CA VAL A 202 -11.65 -7.01 -8.78
C VAL A 202 -11.74 -7.06 -10.31
N VAL A 203 -10.99 -6.17 -10.97
CA VAL A 203 -11.06 -6.00 -12.43
C VAL A 203 -10.32 -7.15 -13.09
N ASN A 204 -10.93 -7.75 -14.11
CA ASN A 204 -10.18 -8.53 -15.08
C ASN A 204 -9.36 -7.54 -15.90
N PHE A 205 -8.08 -7.37 -15.56
CA PHE A 205 -7.23 -6.39 -16.20
C PHE A 205 -7.00 -6.71 -17.68
N ASP A 206 -6.87 -5.68 -18.51
CA ASP A 206 -6.31 -5.85 -19.84
C ASP A 206 -4.89 -6.40 -19.74
N ASP A 207 -4.58 -7.42 -20.53
CA ASP A 207 -3.33 -8.16 -20.40
C ASP A 207 -2.10 -7.27 -20.68
N ALA A 208 -2.28 -6.15 -21.39
CA ALA A 208 -1.21 -5.18 -21.65
C ALA A 208 -0.70 -4.47 -20.38
N PHE A 209 -1.51 -4.38 -19.32
CA PHE A 209 -1.11 -3.72 -18.06
C PHE A 209 -0.06 -4.51 -17.28
N TYR A 210 -0.06 -5.85 -17.37
CA TYR A 210 0.91 -6.68 -16.64
C TYR A 210 2.36 -6.39 -17.03
N SER A 211 2.59 -5.89 -18.24
CA SER A 211 3.93 -5.51 -18.72
C SER A 211 4.38 -4.10 -18.27
N ARG A 212 3.46 -3.28 -17.74
CA ARG A 212 3.69 -1.86 -17.38
C ARG A 212 3.57 -1.59 -15.89
N ILE A 213 2.90 -2.47 -15.14
CA ILE A 213 2.77 -2.37 -13.70
C ILE A 213 3.98 -3.05 -13.06
N HIS A 214 4.84 -2.25 -12.44
CA HIS A 214 6.03 -2.74 -11.74
C HIS A 214 5.72 -3.48 -10.44
N LEU A 215 4.65 -3.07 -9.74
CA LEU A 215 4.26 -3.63 -8.45
C LEU A 215 2.75 -3.63 -8.30
N THR A 216 2.19 -4.78 -7.94
CA THR A 216 0.78 -4.94 -7.59
C THR A 216 0.67 -5.31 -6.12
N LEU A 217 -0.03 -4.51 -5.33
CA LEU A 217 -0.25 -4.74 -3.90
C LEU A 217 -1.69 -5.22 -3.66
N PRO A 218 -1.93 -6.54 -3.49
CA PRO A 218 -3.27 -7.04 -3.19
C PRO A 218 -3.64 -6.72 -1.74
N PHE A 219 -4.71 -5.94 -1.56
CA PHE A 219 -5.32 -5.73 -0.25
C PHE A 219 -6.28 -6.87 0.05
N LYS A 220 -5.88 -7.73 0.99
CA LYS A 220 -6.72 -8.85 1.43
C LYS A 220 -7.84 -8.33 2.35
N PRO A 221 -9.00 -9.00 2.37
CA PRO A 221 -9.99 -8.78 3.40
C PRO A 221 -9.36 -8.92 4.79
N LEU A 222 -9.87 -8.14 5.75
CA LEU A 222 -9.40 -8.21 7.12
C LEU A 222 -9.65 -9.61 7.68
N ASP A 223 -8.67 -10.15 8.41
CA ASP A 223 -8.92 -11.30 9.26
C ASP A 223 -9.50 -10.85 10.61
N GLN A 224 -9.98 -11.80 11.41
CA GLN A 224 -10.60 -11.50 12.70
C GLN A 224 -9.61 -10.82 13.67
N ALA A 225 -8.33 -11.19 13.63
CA ALA A 225 -7.31 -10.59 14.49
C ALA A 225 -7.09 -9.11 14.15
N SER A 226 -7.02 -8.79 12.85
CA SER A 226 -6.92 -7.44 12.31
C SER A 226 -8.14 -6.60 12.68
N ARG A 227 -9.35 -7.15 12.53
CA ARG A 227 -10.59 -6.47 12.96
C ARG A 227 -10.59 -6.19 14.45
N ARG A 228 -10.15 -7.15 15.28
CA ARG A 228 -10.04 -6.97 16.73
C ARG A 228 -9.12 -5.79 17.08
N MET A 229 -7.98 -5.68 16.40
CA MET A 229 -7.04 -4.57 16.60
C MET A 229 -7.62 -3.22 16.15
N ILE A 230 -8.36 -3.19 15.05
CA ILE A 230 -9.04 -1.98 14.59
C ILE A 230 -10.07 -1.52 15.63
N TRP A 231 -10.91 -2.45 16.10
CA TRP A 231 -11.90 -2.16 17.13
C TRP A 231 -11.25 -1.70 18.44
N SER A 232 -10.18 -2.34 18.90
CA SER A 232 -9.50 -1.93 20.14
C SER A 232 -8.92 -0.52 20.04
N ASN A 233 -8.46 -0.10 18.86
CA ASN A 233 -7.99 1.26 18.62
C ASN A 233 -9.13 2.28 18.66
N PHE A 234 -10.28 1.98 18.06
CA PHE A 234 -11.45 2.87 18.09
C PHE A 234 -12.12 2.98 19.47
N LEU A 235 -12.06 1.89 20.24
CA LEU A 235 -12.66 1.74 21.56
C LEU A 235 -11.67 2.01 22.70
N ARG A 236 -10.50 2.60 22.39
CA ARG A 236 -9.52 2.96 23.40
C ARG A 236 -10.14 3.93 24.41
N GLY A 237 -10.20 3.53 25.68
CA GLY A 237 -10.80 4.31 26.76
C GLY A 237 -12.30 4.10 26.97
N ALA A 238 -12.94 3.21 26.20
CA ALA A 238 -14.31 2.76 26.45
C ALA A 238 -14.32 1.54 27.38
N ASP A 239 -15.37 1.41 28.19
CA ASP A 239 -15.57 0.26 29.09
C ASP A 239 -16.20 -0.91 28.31
N ILE A 240 -15.35 -1.65 27.60
CA ILE A 240 -15.72 -2.77 26.74
C ILE A 240 -14.89 -4.00 27.14
N SER A 241 -15.57 -5.11 27.42
CA SER A 241 -14.94 -6.37 27.78
C SER A 241 -14.24 -7.05 26.60
N ALA A 242 -13.28 -7.92 26.90
CA ALA A 242 -12.58 -8.70 25.88
C ALA A 242 -13.50 -9.65 25.10
N SER A 243 -14.59 -10.12 25.70
CA SER A 243 -15.63 -10.92 25.06
C SER A 243 -16.42 -10.09 24.04
N GLU A 244 -16.91 -8.90 24.43
CA GLU A 244 -17.64 -8.00 23.54
C GLU A 244 -16.79 -7.57 22.35
N LEU A 245 -15.52 -7.23 22.59
CA LEU A 245 -14.56 -6.92 21.53
C LEU A 245 -14.40 -8.08 20.54
N SER A 246 -14.45 -9.33 21.03
CA SER A 246 -14.39 -10.51 20.17
C SER A 246 -15.63 -10.63 19.28
N THR A 247 -16.80 -10.34 19.83
CA THR A 247 -18.08 -10.30 19.11
C THR A 247 -18.06 -9.23 18.01
N PHE A 248 -17.58 -8.02 18.31
CA PHE A 248 -17.47 -6.97 17.28
C PHE A 248 -16.46 -7.34 16.18
N ALA A 249 -15.38 -8.04 16.54
CA ALA A 249 -14.38 -8.50 15.60
C ALA A 249 -14.82 -9.68 14.72
N SER A 250 -15.82 -10.47 15.13
CA SER A 250 -16.36 -11.54 14.29
C SER A 250 -17.16 -11.02 13.10
N GLU A 251 -17.70 -9.80 13.18
CA GLU A 251 -18.41 -9.17 12.07
C GLU A 251 -17.49 -8.97 10.86
N ASN A 252 -17.92 -9.39 9.67
CA ASN A 252 -17.13 -9.26 8.45
C ASN A 252 -17.24 -7.84 7.84
N ILE A 253 -16.77 -6.85 8.60
CA ILE A 253 -16.80 -5.44 8.21
C ILE A 253 -15.40 -4.91 7.89
N ASN A 254 -15.33 -3.98 6.95
CA ASN A 254 -14.10 -3.27 6.61
C ASN A 254 -13.89 -2.04 7.50
N ARG A 255 -12.70 -1.43 7.41
CA ARG A 255 -12.33 -0.27 8.25
C ARG A 255 -13.25 0.94 8.07
N ARG A 256 -13.76 1.19 6.85
CA ARG A 256 -14.69 2.31 6.58
C ARG A 256 -16.03 2.07 7.26
N GLN A 257 -16.55 0.85 7.19
CA GLN A 257 -17.76 0.44 7.90
C GLN A 257 -17.57 0.55 9.42
N THR A 258 -16.45 0.05 9.97
CA THR A 258 -16.14 0.21 11.40
C THR A 258 -16.09 1.67 11.82
N LYS A 259 -15.48 2.56 11.02
CA LYS A 259 -15.46 4.00 11.29
C LYS A 259 -16.87 4.59 11.32
N ASN A 260 -17.69 4.27 10.32
CA ASN A 260 -19.08 4.74 10.26
C ASN A 260 -19.90 4.27 11.47
N ILE A 261 -19.78 2.99 11.84
CA ILE A 261 -20.41 2.43 13.05
C ILE A 261 -19.97 3.22 14.28
N MET A 262 -18.66 3.45 14.45
CA MET A 262 -18.13 4.21 15.59
C MET A 262 -18.65 5.65 15.65
N GLU A 263 -18.83 6.31 14.51
CA GLU A 263 -19.43 7.65 14.45
C GLU A 263 -20.91 7.62 14.88
N MET A 264 -21.67 6.62 14.44
CA MET A 264 -23.07 6.42 14.86
C MET A 264 -23.16 6.12 16.36
N THR A 265 -22.40 5.14 16.85
CA THR A 265 -22.35 4.74 18.26
C THR A 265 -21.99 5.91 19.18
N ARG A 266 -21.04 6.77 18.79
CA ARG A 266 -20.69 7.96 19.57
C ARG A 266 -21.80 9.01 19.59
N ARG A 267 -22.60 9.13 18.52
CA ARG A 267 -23.77 10.01 18.49
C ARG A 267 -24.87 9.48 19.39
N LEU A 268 -25.20 8.18 19.31
CA LEU A 268 -26.18 7.53 20.20
C LEU A 268 -25.82 7.73 21.68
N ALA A 269 -24.58 7.46 22.06
CA ALA A 269 -24.11 7.66 23.43
C ALA A 269 -24.25 9.12 23.89
N LYS A 270 -23.98 10.08 23.00
CA LYS A 270 -24.11 11.50 23.29
C LYS A 270 -25.56 11.93 23.46
N ASP A 271 -26.46 11.42 22.62
CA ASP A 271 -27.89 11.74 22.69
C ASP A 271 -28.54 11.17 23.96
N GLU A 272 -28.02 10.05 24.48
CA GLU A 272 -28.46 9.45 25.75
C GLU A 272 -27.77 10.04 26.98
N ASP A 273 -26.80 10.95 26.82
CA ASP A 273 -25.93 11.47 27.87
C ASP A 273 -25.23 10.36 28.69
N THR A 274 -24.85 9.27 28.01
CA THR A 274 -24.17 8.12 28.62
C THR A 274 -22.78 7.90 28.03
N PRO A 275 -21.84 7.31 28.79
CA PRO A 275 -20.56 6.89 28.21
C PRO A 275 -20.75 5.82 27.14
N LEU A 276 -19.78 5.69 26.24
CA LEU A 276 -19.79 4.67 25.20
C LEU A 276 -19.84 3.25 25.80
N ARG A 277 -20.88 2.49 25.48
CA ARG A 277 -21.12 1.12 25.95
C ARG A 277 -21.30 0.16 24.77
N ALA A 278 -21.19 -1.14 25.07
CA ALA A 278 -21.36 -2.20 24.09
C ALA A 278 -22.73 -2.17 23.37
N ASN A 279 -23.80 -1.83 24.09
CA ASN A 279 -25.15 -1.78 23.51
C ASN A 279 -25.25 -0.81 22.33
N HIS A 280 -24.70 0.41 22.45
CA HIS A 280 -24.69 1.37 21.34
C HIS A 280 -23.97 0.84 20.09
N ILE A 281 -23.01 -0.08 20.25
CA ILE A 281 -22.27 -0.70 19.14
C ILE A 281 -23.14 -1.80 18.52
N LEU A 282 -23.80 -2.61 19.35
CA LEU A 282 -24.74 -3.63 18.90
C LEU A 282 -25.92 -3.02 18.14
N ASP A 283 -26.48 -1.92 18.64
CA ASP A 283 -27.58 -1.20 17.98
C ASP A 283 -27.14 -0.66 16.61
N ALA A 284 -25.97 -0.03 16.53
CA ALA A 284 -25.42 0.47 15.28
C ALA A 284 -25.07 -0.66 14.28
N LEU A 285 -24.61 -1.82 14.78
CA LEU A 285 -24.39 -3.01 13.96
C LEU A 285 -25.71 -3.61 13.44
N MET A 286 -26.76 -3.61 14.26
CA MET A 286 -28.09 -4.08 13.87
C MET A 286 -28.69 -3.21 12.76
N ILE A 287 -28.65 -1.89 12.94
CA ILE A 287 -29.08 -0.93 11.91
C ILE A 287 -28.32 -1.15 10.60
N MET A 288 -27.00 -1.36 10.66
CA MET A 288 -26.21 -1.61 9.46
C MET A 288 -26.62 -2.91 8.73
N ARG A 289 -26.99 -3.95 9.47
CA ARG A 289 -27.45 -5.22 8.87
C ARG A 289 -28.78 -5.05 8.15
N GLU A 290 -29.75 -4.39 8.78
CA GLU A 290 -31.04 -4.09 8.17
C GLU A 290 -30.88 -3.26 6.90
N ASP A 291 -29.98 -2.26 6.91
CA ASP A 291 -29.71 -1.40 5.75
C ASP A 291 -29.03 -2.13 4.58
N ILE A 292 -28.31 -3.22 4.85
CA ILE A 292 -27.71 -4.09 3.82
C ILE A 292 -28.78 -5.02 3.24
N GLU A 293 -29.60 -5.65 4.08
CA GLU A 293 -30.69 -6.54 3.64
C GLU A 293 -31.74 -5.80 2.79
N LEU A 294 -31.96 -4.50 3.01
CA LEU A 294 -32.86 -3.68 2.20
C LEU A 294 -32.30 -3.30 0.81
N ARG A 295 -30.99 -3.49 0.58
CA ARG A 295 -30.31 -3.11 -0.67
C ARG A 295 -29.99 -4.30 -1.58
N GLU A 296 -30.15 -5.53 -1.08
CA GLU A 296 -30.03 -6.78 -1.84
C GLU A 296 -31.40 -7.24 -2.37
#